data_AF-A0A9E3FMR9-F1
#
_entry.id   AF-A0A9E3FMR9-F1
#
_cell.length_a   1.000
_cell.length_b   1.000
_cell.length_c   1.000
_cell.angle_alpha   90.00
_cell.angle_beta   90.00
_cell.angle_gamma   90.00
#
_symmetry.space_group_name_H-M   'P 1'
#
loop_
_entity.id
_entity.type
_entity.pdbx_description
1 polymer ?
#
loop_
_entity_poly.entity_id
_entity_poly.type
_entity_poly.pdbx_seq_one_letter_code
_entity_poly.pdbx_strand_id
1 'polypeptide(L)' 'MTALTADTVLVRPSWARLRHCDVRNAWLLLVPERVLFPWPTTTDILQRLEKPQALGALA' A
#
# COMPACT_ATOMS: atom_id res chain seq x y z
N MET A 1 -7.34 -20.13 2.14
CA MET A 1 -7.26 -18.73 1.67
C MET A 1 -8.53 -18.04 2.11
N THR A 2 -8.45 -17.03 2.98
CA THR A 2 -9.62 -16.26 3.39
C THR A 2 -9.99 -15.31 2.25
N ALA A 3 -11.26 -15.32 1.82
CA ALA A 3 -11.73 -14.40 0.79
C ALA A 3 -11.75 -12.97 1.34
N LEU A 4 -11.25 -12.01 0.55
CA LEU A 4 -11.37 -10.59 0.86
C LEU A 4 -12.77 -10.12 0.47
N THR A 5 -13.55 -9.66 1.44
CA THR A 5 -14.87 -9.06 1.24
C THR A 5 -14.79 -7.54 1.29
N ALA A 6 -15.86 -6.84 0.89
CA ALA A 6 -15.93 -5.38 0.99
C ALA A 6 -15.68 -4.86 2.41
N ASP A 7 -16.11 -5.62 3.43
CA ASP A 7 -15.97 -5.27 4.85
C ASP A 7 -14.58 -5.59 5.41
N THR A 8 -13.70 -6.22 4.63
CA THR A 8 -12.35 -6.55 5.09
C THR A 8 -11.54 -5.28 5.30
N VAL A 9 -11.10 -5.06 6.55
CA VAL A 9 -10.26 -3.92 6.90
C VAL A 9 -8.83 -4.18 6.48
N LEU A 10 -8.34 -3.36 5.54
CA LEU A 10 -6.97 -3.37 5.11
C LEU A 10 -6.14 -2.47 6.03
N VAL A 11 -4.97 -2.96 6.41
CA VAL A 11 -4.02 -2.24 7.25
C VAL A 11 -2.63 -2.33 6.63
N ARG A 12 -1.97 -1.19 6.46
CA ARG A 12 -0.54 -1.19 6.09
C ARG A 12 0.27 -1.54 7.35
N PRO A 13 1.08 -2.63 7.32
CA PRO A 13 1.89 -3.00 8.47
C PRO A 13 2.87 -1.87 8.85
N SER A 14 3.15 -1.70 10.14
CA SER A 14 4.01 -0.61 10.66
C SER A 14 5.45 -0.65 10.13
N TRP A 15 5.92 -1.83 9.74
CA TRP A 15 7.23 -2.05 9.14
C TRP A 15 7.29 -1.76 7.63
N ALA A 16 6.14 -1.58 6.97
CA ALA A 16 6.07 -1.26 5.55
C ALA A 16 5.96 0.27 5.36
N ARG A 17 6.90 0.86 4.61
CA ARG A 17 6.94 2.31 4.39
C ARG A 17 6.86 2.64 2.90
N LEU A 18 5.87 3.42 2.52
CA LEU A 18 5.78 3.98 1.18
C LEU A 18 6.58 5.30 1.12
N ARG A 19 7.49 5.42 0.15
CA ARG A 19 8.39 6.58 0.01
C ARG A 19 8.55 6.97 -1.46
N HIS A 20 8.54 8.26 -1.74
CA HIS A 20 8.94 8.79 -3.05
C HIS A 20 10.47 8.89 -3.15
N CYS A 21 11.04 8.43 -4.26
CA CYS A 21 12.45 8.53 -4.57
C CYS A 21 12.67 9.50 -5.74
N ASP A 22 13.13 10.70 -5.44
CA ASP A 22 13.28 11.77 -6.44
C ASP A 22 14.29 11.42 -7.54
N VAL A 23 15.39 10.75 -7.18
CA VAL A 23 16.44 10.32 -8.14
C VAL A 23 15.89 9.38 -9.21
N ARG A 24 14.91 8.54 -8.84
CA ARG A 24 14.27 7.58 -9.75
C ARG A 24 12.92 8.07 -10.28
N ASN A 25 12.46 9.22 -9.79
CA ASN A 25 11.11 9.75 -10.00
C ASN A 25 10.03 8.66 -9.86
N ALA A 26 10.11 7.88 -8.78
CA ALA A 26 9.29 6.69 -8.58
C ALA A 26 8.93 6.46 -7.12
N TRP A 27 7.78 5.82 -6.90
CA TRP A 27 7.35 5.36 -5.59
C TRP A 27 7.94 4.00 -5.25
N LEU A 28 8.38 3.86 -4.01
CA LEU A 28 8.99 2.65 -3.46
C LEU A 28 8.21 2.21 -2.23
N LEU A 29 7.90 0.92 -2.14
CA LEU A 29 7.42 0.30 -0.92
C LEU A 29 8.58 -0.46 -0.26
N LEU A 30 9.07 0.09 0.85
CA LEU A 30 10.15 -0.46 1.65
C LEU A 30 9.58 -1.49 2.61
N VAL A 31 10.02 -2.75 2.48
CA VAL A 31 9.72 -3.84 3.41
C VAL A 31 11.03 -4.49 3.87
N PRO A 32 11.08 -5.20 5.01
CA PRO A 32 12.34 -5.68 5.59
C PRO A 32 13.24 -6.46 4.63
N GLU A 33 12.67 -7.36 3.83
CA GLU A 33 13.44 -8.25 2.95
C GLU A 33 13.72 -7.67 1.56
N ARG A 34 12.95 -6.68 1.11
CA ARG A 34 13.01 -6.20 -0.28
C ARG A 34 12.44 -4.80 -0.46
N VAL A 35 12.75 -4.20 -1.60
CA VAL A 35 12.11 -2.99 -2.08
C VAL A 35 11.18 -3.35 -3.24
N LEU A 36 9.92 -2.95 -3.15
CA LEU A 36 8.93 -3.13 -4.21
C LEU A 36 8.70 -1.79 -4.94
N PHE A 37 8.42 -1.89 -6.24
CA PHE A 37 8.15 -0.76 -7.13
C PHE A 37 6.68 -0.82 -7.57
N PRO A 38 5.74 -0.34 -6.74
CA PRO A 38 4.33 -0.39 -7.05
C PRO A 38 3.99 0.44 -8.30
N TRP A 39 2.99 -0.01 -9.06
CA TRP A 39 2.39 0.79 -10.12
C TRP A 39 1.71 2.04 -9.54
N PRO A 40 1.46 3.09 -10.35
CA PRO A 40 0.79 4.31 -9.89
C PRO A 40 -0.53 4.03 -9.16
N THR A 41 -1.41 3.22 -9.75
CA THR A 41 -2.69 2.84 -9.13
C THR A 41 -2.50 2.13 -7.79
N THR A 42 -1.50 1.25 -7.67
CA THR A 42 -1.17 0.58 -6.40
C THR A 42 -0.65 1.59 -5.38
N THR A 43 0.13 2.57 -5.82
CA THR A 43 0.64 3.65 -4.96
C THR A 43 -0.51 4.48 -4.40
N ASP A 44 -1.48 4.86 -5.23
CA ASP A 44 -2.65 5.64 -4.80
C ASP A 44 -3.44 4.91 -3.71
N ILE A 45 -3.65 3.60 -3.89
CA ILE A 45 -4.29 2.75 -2.87
C ILE A 45 -3.43 2.70 -1.60
N LEU A 46 -2.12 2.51 -1.71
CA LEU A 46 -1.21 2.42 -0.56
C LEU A 46 -1.07 3.75 0.20
N GLN A 47 -1.25 4.90 -0.46
CA GLN A 47 -1.32 6.21 0.18
C GLN A 47 -2.62 6.38 0.98
N ARG A 48 -3.76 5.96 0.41
CA ARG A 48 -5.05 5.96 1.12
C ARG A 48 -5.03 5.04 2.35
N LEU A 49 -4.22 3.98 2.31
CA LEU A 49 -3.98 3.05 3.42
C LEU A 49 -2.99 3.55 4.49
N GLU A 50 -2.78 4.87 4.60
CA GLU A 50 -2.13 5.44 5.79
C GLU A 50 -2.93 5.17 7.08
N LYS A 51 -4.24 4.96 6.96
CA LYS A 51 -5.13 4.57 8.05
C LYS A 51 -5.84 3.26 7.70
N PRO A 52 -6.19 2.42 8.70
CA PRO A 52 -7.04 1.25 8.48
C PRO A 52 -8.35 1.63 7.79
N GLN A 53 -8.71 0.91 6.72
CA GLN A 53 -9.93 1.19 5.96
C GLN A 53 -10.49 -0.09 5.33
N ALA A 54 -11.82 -0.18 5.24
CA ALA A 54 -12.50 -1.28 4.56
C ALA A 54 -12.19 -1.29 3.05
N LEU A 55 -12.02 -2.47 2.47
CA LEU A 55 -11.75 -2.65 1.04
C LEU A 55 -12.80 -1.97 0.17
N GLY A 56 -14.09 -2.08 0.52
CA GLY A 56 -15.19 -1.46 -0.23
C GLY A 56 -15.15 0.07 -0.26
N ALA A 57 -14.47 0.71 0.69
CA ALA A 57 -14.30 2.16 0.72
C ALA A 57 -13.09 2.65 -0.11
N LEU A 58 -12.32 1.72 -0.70
CA LEU A 58 -11.21 2.03 -1.61
C LEU A 58 -11.62 2.04 -3.08
N ALA A 59 -12.80 1.50 -3.40
CA ALA A 59 -13.41 1.52 -4.73
C ALA A 59 -13.71 2.94 -5.22
#